data_AF-A0AAU9EX64-F1
#
_entry.id   AF-A0AAU9EX64-F1
#
_cell.length_a   1.000
_cell.length_b   1.000
_cell.length_c   1.000
_cell.angle_alpha   90.00
_cell.angle_beta   90.00
_cell.angle_gamma   90.00
#
_symmetry.space_group_name_H-M   'P 1'
#
loop_
_entity.id
_entity.type
_entity.pdbx_description
1 polymer ?
#
loop_
_entity_poly.entity_id
_entity_poly.type
_entity_poly.pdbx_seq_one_letter_code
_entity_poly.pdbx_strand_id
1 'polypeptide(L)'
;MLDRHSIVILQLSFDQCQSRFQCLNIIKPTIRIVTKVKSSTNIQLKSMNKLLTIIWLYCICIGASLAAELPEDIERCRFGDSPCLVRTLNDLIKRYPKGIPEIGLPPLDKYSFPDTSVLDSPYRGPIWMTFHMRDNVHKGFNNATVTHVEGFLQDPTKQQIILKARLPRLVHDATYDMQGRFMLFVMNTTGTLQSDFQNFRVTLTIKVILEYRNNKRYLNIYDMVPVIDLDRLIVWFDNLYRENEDVTIALNNSFNKHWLEFWNELEPALLRSFTAGFTVLLSTVFEKVAYDDMFLPDIDIRIGYRDD
;
A
#
# COMPACT_ATOMS: atom_id res chain seq x y z
N MET A 1 -7.17 32.48 -30.13
CA MET A 1 -8.29 32.39 -29.17
C MET A 1 -8.90 31.01 -29.39
N LEU A 2 -8.52 30.02 -28.58
CA LEU A 2 -9.03 28.65 -28.68
C LEU A 2 -10.40 28.60 -27.98
N ASP A 3 -11.41 28.10 -28.67
CA ASP A 3 -12.80 28.11 -28.22
C ASP A 3 -13.01 27.13 -27.05
N ARG A 4 -13.88 27.52 -26.09
CA ARG A 4 -14.09 26.80 -24.82
C ARG A 4 -14.55 25.36 -25.01
N HIS A 5 -15.18 25.03 -26.14
CA HIS A 5 -15.60 23.66 -26.44
C HIS A 5 -14.44 22.71 -26.78
N SER A 6 -13.34 23.19 -27.38
CA SER A 6 -12.19 22.34 -27.73
C SER A 6 -11.35 21.96 -26.51
N ILE A 7 -11.33 22.80 -25.49
CA ILE A 7 -10.61 22.55 -24.23
C ILE A 7 -11.31 21.46 -23.41
N VAL A 8 -12.64 21.43 -23.40
CA VAL A 8 -13.43 20.44 -22.66
C VAL A 8 -13.26 19.02 -23.22
N ILE A 9 -13.12 18.88 -24.54
CA ILE A 9 -12.90 17.57 -25.19
C ILE A 9 -11.49 17.02 -24.88
N LEU A 10 -10.47 17.89 -24.83
CA LEU A 10 -9.11 17.49 -24.46
C LEU A 10 -9.01 17.07 -22.99
N GLN A 11 -9.75 17.73 -22.09
CA GLN A 11 -9.76 17.40 -20.66
C GLN A 11 -10.43 16.04 -20.39
N LEU A 12 -11.60 15.78 -21.00
CA LEU A 12 -12.33 14.50 -20.86
C LEU A 12 -11.56 13.30 -21.42
N SER A 13 -10.73 13.53 -22.45
CA SER A 13 -9.88 12.50 -23.05
C SER A 13 -8.66 12.16 -22.17
N PHE A 14 -8.19 13.13 -21.36
CA PHE A 14 -7.04 12.97 -20.47
C PHE A 14 -7.40 12.16 -19.23
N ASP A 15 -8.56 12.43 -18.61
CA ASP A 15 -9.04 11.69 -17.44
C ASP A 15 -9.40 10.23 -17.77
N GLN A 16 -9.77 9.92 -19.03
CA GLN A 16 -10.07 8.55 -19.46
C GLN A 16 -8.83 7.69 -19.80
N CYS A 17 -7.69 8.24 -20.26
CA CYS A 17 -6.48 7.41 -20.51
C CYS A 17 -5.75 7.04 -19.19
N GLN A 18 -6.06 7.68 -18.05
CA GLN A 18 -5.38 7.41 -16.78
C GLN A 18 -5.89 6.15 -16.07
N SER A 19 -7.08 5.62 -16.42
CA SER A 19 -7.69 4.48 -15.69
C SER A 19 -7.69 3.14 -16.43
N ARG A 20 -7.40 3.10 -17.74
CA ARG A 20 -7.29 1.83 -18.49
C ARG A 20 -6.25 1.92 -19.60
N PHE A 21 -5.25 1.04 -19.54
CA PHE A 21 -4.30 0.73 -20.61
C PHE A 21 -5.01 0.22 -21.88
N GLN A 22 -5.56 1.13 -22.68
CA GLN A 22 -5.99 0.87 -24.07
C GLN A 22 -5.76 2.10 -24.96
N CYS A 23 -4.64 2.80 -24.80
CA CYS A 23 -4.35 3.98 -25.63
C CYS A 23 -3.90 3.61 -27.09
N LEU A 24 -3.91 2.32 -27.52
CA LEU A 24 -3.55 1.94 -28.90
C LEU A 24 -4.67 2.07 -29.95
N ASN A 25 -5.95 2.16 -29.55
CA ASN A 25 -7.08 2.23 -30.49
C ASN A 25 -7.66 3.64 -30.71
N ILE A 26 -7.14 4.67 -30.04
CA ILE A 26 -7.62 6.06 -30.18
C ILE A 26 -6.76 6.87 -31.18
N ILE A 27 -5.68 6.31 -31.72
CA ILE A 27 -4.81 7.01 -32.68
C ILE A 27 -5.40 6.99 -34.12
N LYS A 28 -6.34 6.10 -34.44
CA LYS A 28 -6.91 5.98 -35.79
C LYS A 28 -7.93 7.06 -36.20
N PRO A 29 -8.78 7.66 -35.33
CA PRO A 29 -9.74 8.67 -35.78
C PRO A 29 -9.14 10.08 -35.92
N THR A 30 -8.07 10.41 -35.18
CA THR A 30 -7.54 11.79 -35.09
C THR A 30 -6.79 12.24 -36.36
N ILE A 31 -6.30 11.31 -37.17
CA ILE A 31 -5.60 11.60 -38.44
C ILE A 31 -6.58 12.09 -39.53
N ARG A 32 -7.89 11.80 -39.41
CA ARG A 32 -8.87 12.09 -40.48
C ARG A 32 -9.36 13.55 -40.52
N ILE A 33 -9.12 14.33 -39.47
CA ILE A 33 -9.58 15.73 -39.39
C ILE A 33 -8.54 16.70 -40.01
N VAL A 34 -7.27 16.32 -40.08
CA VAL A 34 -6.18 17.23 -40.50
C VAL A 34 -6.10 17.41 -42.02
N THR A 35 -6.69 16.52 -42.83
CA THR A 35 -6.59 16.60 -44.30
C THR A 35 -7.60 17.53 -44.99
N LYS A 36 -8.51 18.19 -44.26
CA LYS A 36 -9.56 19.06 -44.86
C LYS A 36 -9.36 20.57 -44.68
N VAL A 37 -8.18 21.01 -44.23
CA VAL A 37 -7.81 22.45 -44.21
C VAL A 37 -6.57 22.64 -45.07
N LYS A 38 -6.71 22.37 -46.38
CA LYS A 38 -5.72 22.74 -47.39
C LYS A 38 -6.32 23.85 -48.25
N SER A 39 -6.33 25.05 -47.71
CA SER A 39 -6.67 26.27 -48.45
C SER A 39 -6.04 27.49 -47.77
N SER A 40 -5.05 28.05 -48.46
CA SER A 40 -4.52 29.42 -48.32
C SER A 40 -3.72 29.78 -47.05
N THR A 41 -2.39 29.82 -47.22
CA THR A 41 -1.39 30.82 -46.74
C THR A 41 -0.08 30.20 -46.21
N ASN A 42 1.02 30.48 -46.92
CA ASN A 42 2.35 29.87 -46.78
C ASN A 42 3.19 30.32 -45.55
N ILE A 43 2.57 30.91 -44.52
CA ILE A 43 3.30 31.46 -43.35
C ILE A 43 2.97 30.71 -42.04
N GLN A 44 1.86 29.98 -41.96
CA GLN A 44 1.43 29.26 -40.75
C GLN A 44 1.98 27.82 -40.62
N LEU A 45 2.56 27.26 -41.68
CA LEU A 45 2.97 25.85 -41.72
C LEU A 45 4.21 25.53 -40.85
N LYS A 46 5.15 26.47 -40.71
CA LYS A 46 6.37 26.26 -39.89
C LYS A 46 6.08 26.30 -38.39
N SER A 47 5.08 27.05 -37.95
CA SER A 47 4.71 27.20 -36.53
C SER A 47 3.97 25.97 -36.01
N MET A 48 3.05 25.41 -36.80
CA MET A 48 2.28 24.21 -36.45
C MET A 48 3.15 22.95 -36.37
N ASN A 49 4.16 22.80 -37.24
CA ASN A 49 5.10 21.67 -37.18
C ASN A 49 5.98 21.70 -35.92
N LYS A 50 6.35 22.90 -35.43
CA LYS A 50 7.08 23.06 -34.16
C LYS A 50 6.21 22.70 -32.96
N LEU A 51 4.93 23.09 -32.99
CA LEU A 51 3.99 22.77 -31.90
C LEU A 51 3.71 21.26 -31.83
N LEU A 52 3.52 20.60 -32.98
CA LEU A 52 3.32 19.14 -33.07
C LEU A 52 4.56 18.35 -32.64
N THR A 53 5.76 18.82 -32.98
CA THR A 53 7.00 18.16 -32.52
C THR A 53 7.22 18.33 -31.01
N ILE A 54 6.89 19.50 -30.44
CA ILE A 54 6.95 19.71 -28.98
C ILE A 54 5.94 18.82 -28.25
N ILE A 55 4.70 18.70 -28.76
CA ILE A 55 3.69 17.80 -28.18
C ILE A 55 4.14 16.34 -28.28
N TRP A 56 4.75 15.94 -29.39
CA TRP A 56 5.26 14.58 -29.58
C TRP A 56 6.46 14.28 -28.65
N LEU A 57 7.39 15.22 -28.49
CA LEU A 57 8.50 15.14 -27.51
C LEU A 57 7.98 15.08 -26.07
N TYR A 58 6.94 15.87 -25.74
CA TYR A 58 6.33 15.87 -24.41
C TYR A 58 5.59 14.55 -24.13
N CYS A 59 4.87 13.98 -25.10
CA CYS A 59 4.25 12.65 -24.98
C CYS A 59 5.29 11.52 -24.86
N ILE A 60 6.45 11.62 -25.51
CA ILE A 60 7.54 10.64 -25.36
C ILE A 60 8.18 10.74 -23.97
N CYS A 61 8.36 11.95 -23.43
CA CYS A 61 8.87 12.15 -22.08
C CYS A 61 7.91 11.66 -20.99
N ILE A 62 6.58 11.75 -21.20
CA ILE A 62 5.58 11.25 -20.25
C ILE A 62 5.42 9.71 -20.34
N GLY A 63 5.67 9.12 -21.51
CA GLY A 63 5.58 7.67 -21.70
C GLY A 63 6.72 6.85 -21.09
N ALA A 64 7.82 7.49 -20.69
CA ALA A 64 8.92 6.84 -19.99
C ALA A 64 8.66 6.90 -18.47
N SER A 65 7.82 5.99 -17.96
CA SER A 65 7.83 5.72 -16.51
C SER A 65 9.16 5.04 -16.17
N LEU A 66 10.16 5.84 -15.80
CA LEU A 66 11.37 5.33 -15.17
C LEU A 66 10.97 4.59 -13.90
N ALA A 67 11.49 3.38 -13.73
CA ALA A 67 11.37 2.65 -12.48
C ALA A 67 11.92 3.54 -11.35
N ALA A 68 11.26 3.56 -10.19
CA ALA A 68 11.80 4.28 -9.06
C ALA A 68 13.10 3.58 -8.61
N GLU A 69 14.19 4.33 -8.57
CA GLU A 69 15.46 3.80 -8.10
C GLU A 69 15.50 3.83 -6.56
N LEU A 70 16.01 2.75 -5.97
CA LEU A 70 16.32 2.74 -4.54
C LEU A 70 17.43 3.76 -4.25
N PRO A 71 17.34 4.50 -3.13
CA PRO A 71 18.41 5.39 -2.70
C PRO A 71 19.79 4.71 -2.68
N GLU A 72 20.82 5.43 -3.12
CA GLU A 72 22.17 4.88 -3.30
C GLU A 72 22.80 4.36 -2.01
N ASP A 73 22.38 4.88 -0.85
CA ASP A 73 22.90 4.46 0.43
C ASP A 73 22.32 3.13 0.92
N ILE A 74 21.25 2.61 0.30
CA ILE A 74 20.66 1.31 0.67
C ILE A 74 21.51 0.17 0.11
N GLU A 75 22.02 -0.69 0.98
CA GLU A 75 22.79 -1.88 0.59
C GLU A 75 21.88 -2.84 -0.21
N ARG A 76 22.30 -3.18 -1.44
CA ARG A 76 21.64 -4.20 -2.26
C ARG A 76 22.19 -5.58 -1.93
N CYS A 77 21.31 -6.56 -1.89
CA CYS A 77 21.64 -7.95 -1.57
C CYS A 77 21.68 -8.84 -2.81
N ARG A 78 22.25 -10.04 -2.68
CA ARG A 78 22.05 -11.11 -3.67
C ARG A 78 20.69 -11.78 -3.45
N PHE A 79 20.11 -12.35 -4.50
CA PHE A 79 18.90 -13.15 -4.37
C PHE A 79 19.08 -14.29 -3.37
N GLY A 80 18.11 -14.48 -2.49
CA GLY A 80 18.14 -15.50 -1.44
C GLY A 80 19.09 -15.23 -0.26
N ASP A 81 19.84 -14.13 -0.25
CA ASP A 81 20.71 -13.76 0.87
C ASP A 81 19.90 -13.19 2.04
N SER A 82 19.31 -14.11 2.82
CA SER A 82 18.47 -13.79 3.97
C SER A 82 19.17 -12.89 5.02
N PRO A 83 20.40 -13.18 5.48
CA PRO A 83 21.10 -12.30 6.41
C PRO A 83 21.31 -10.88 5.87
N CYS A 84 21.67 -10.73 4.60
CA CYS A 84 21.79 -9.42 3.97
C CYS A 84 20.44 -8.68 3.98
N LEU A 85 19.37 -9.33 3.52
CA LEU A 85 18.04 -8.71 3.44
C LEU A 85 17.52 -8.26 4.82
N VAL A 86 17.76 -9.04 5.86
CA VAL A 86 17.43 -8.66 7.24
C VAL A 86 18.19 -7.39 7.64
N ARG A 87 19.49 -7.28 7.35
CA ARG A 87 20.27 -6.07 7.65
C ARG A 87 19.75 -4.87 6.86
N THR A 88 19.59 -5.00 5.54
CA THR A 88 19.12 -3.93 4.66
C THR A 88 17.76 -3.38 5.09
N LEU A 89 16.79 -4.25 5.42
CA LEU A 89 15.46 -3.78 5.85
C LEU A 89 15.49 -3.07 7.21
N ASN A 90 16.27 -3.55 8.18
CA ASN A 90 16.44 -2.86 9.46
C ASN A 90 17.12 -1.50 9.30
N ASP A 91 18.13 -1.44 8.43
CA ASP A 91 18.82 -0.20 8.09
C ASP A 91 17.89 0.81 7.42
N LEU A 92 17.05 0.36 6.49
CA LEU A 92 16.03 1.17 5.83
C LEU A 92 15.04 1.74 6.86
N ILE A 93 14.51 0.92 7.76
CA ILE A 93 13.59 1.38 8.82
C ILE A 93 14.24 2.45 9.69
N LYS A 94 15.51 2.25 10.07
CA LYS A 94 16.27 3.17 10.93
C LYS A 94 16.58 4.50 10.24
N ARG A 95 16.95 4.47 8.95
CA ARG A 95 17.37 5.64 8.18
C ARG A 95 16.21 6.48 7.67
N TYR A 96 15.08 5.85 7.37
CA TYR A 96 13.91 6.50 6.77
C TYR A 96 12.66 6.40 7.65
N PRO A 97 12.67 6.96 8.88
CA PRO A 97 11.49 6.95 9.73
C PRO A 97 10.31 7.72 9.12
N LYS A 98 10.61 8.67 8.21
CA LYS A 98 9.62 9.46 7.46
C LYS A 98 9.22 8.84 6.11
N GLY A 99 9.72 7.64 5.80
CA GLY A 99 9.48 6.97 4.53
C GLY A 99 10.34 7.52 3.38
N ILE A 100 10.09 6.98 2.19
CA ILE A 100 10.71 7.35 0.92
C ILE A 100 9.57 7.41 -0.13
N PRO A 101 8.93 8.58 -0.31
CA PRO A 101 7.78 8.73 -1.21
C PRO A 101 8.05 8.29 -2.66
N GLU A 102 9.29 8.44 -3.12
CA GLU A 102 9.74 8.12 -4.48
C GLU A 102 9.52 6.64 -4.81
N ILE A 103 9.83 5.76 -3.85
CA ILE A 103 9.61 4.31 -3.96
C ILE A 103 8.28 3.88 -3.33
N GLY A 104 7.48 4.82 -2.83
CA GLY A 104 6.17 4.52 -2.23
C GLY A 104 6.23 3.98 -0.81
N LEU A 105 7.38 4.08 -0.14
CA LEU A 105 7.50 3.77 1.27
C LEU A 105 6.87 4.92 2.08
N PRO A 106 5.75 4.70 2.79
CA PRO A 106 5.13 5.76 3.56
C PRO A 106 5.90 6.06 4.85
N PRO A 107 5.54 7.14 5.57
CA PRO A 107 6.10 7.42 6.88
C PRO A 107 5.87 6.25 7.85
N LEU A 108 6.95 5.80 8.49
CA LEU A 108 6.94 4.65 9.40
C LEU A 108 6.64 5.06 10.84
N ASP A 109 6.87 6.33 11.18
CA ASP A 109 6.57 6.85 12.51
C ASP A 109 5.06 7.06 12.74
N LYS A 110 4.34 7.45 11.68
CA LYS A 110 2.89 7.64 11.69
C LYS A 110 2.29 7.39 10.30
N TYR A 111 1.40 6.41 10.19
CA TYR A 111 0.71 6.09 8.94
C TYR A 111 -0.80 6.01 9.12
N SER A 112 -1.54 6.57 8.16
CA SER A 112 -3.00 6.52 8.13
C SER A 112 -3.48 5.41 7.21
N PHE A 113 -4.27 4.49 7.74
CA PHE A 113 -4.93 3.44 6.96
C PHE A 113 -6.36 3.86 6.59
N PRO A 114 -6.93 3.30 5.50
CA PRO A 114 -8.32 3.55 5.13
C PRO A 114 -9.33 3.14 6.21
N ASP A 115 -10.53 3.72 6.12
CA ASP A 115 -11.67 3.34 6.94
C ASP A 115 -12.00 1.86 6.79
N THR A 116 -12.35 1.21 7.89
CA THR A 116 -12.50 -0.25 7.93
C THR A 116 -13.71 -0.68 8.74
N SER A 117 -14.47 -1.63 8.20
CA SER A 117 -15.49 -2.39 8.95
C SER A 117 -14.84 -3.63 9.54
N VAL A 118 -14.73 -3.70 10.87
CA VAL A 118 -14.11 -4.83 11.56
C VAL A 118 -15.12 -5.95 11.72
N LEU A 119 -16.28 -5.62 12.27
CA LEU A 119 -17.39 -6.53 12.49
C LEU A 119 -18.58 -6.03 11.70
N ASP A 120 -19.19 -6.95 10.96
CA ASP A 120 -20.42 -6.70 10.21
C ASP A 120 -21.26 -7.97 10.26
N SER A 121 -21.92 -8.19 11.40
CA SER A 121 -22.87 -9.28 11.54
C SER A 121 -24.20 -8.88 10.90
N PRO A 122 -24.85 -9.77 10.12
CA PRO A 122 -26.18 -9.48 9.61
C PRO A 122 -27.12 -9.13 10.77
N TYR A 123 -27.88 -8.05 10.64
CA TYR A 123 -28.87 -7.55 11.61
C TYR A 123 -30.05 -8.54 11.83
N ARG A 124 -29.75 -9.78 12.21
CA ARG A 124 -30.67 -10.90 12.34
C ARG A 124 -30.42 -11.61 13.68
N GLY A 125 -31.51 -11.93 14.37
CA GLY A 125 -31.45 -12.65 15.64
C GLY A 125 -31.18 -11.76 16.86
N PRO A 126 -31.06 -12.38 18.04
CA PRO A 126 -30.93 -11.66 19.30
C PRO A 126 -29.54 -11.05 19.52
N ILE A 127 -28.52 -11.49 18.78
CA ILE A 127 -27.14 -11.01 18.92
C ILE A 127 -26.62 -10.61 17.54
N TRP A 128 -26.26 -9.34 17.38
CA TRP A 128 -25.58 -8.83 16.19
C TRP A 128 -24.77 -7.57 16.56
N MET A 129 -23.74 -7.27 15.79
CA MET A 129 -22.90 -6.09 16.00
C MET A 129 -22.24 -5.66 14.69
N THR A 130 -22.22 -4.36 14.48
CA THR A 130 -21.42 -3.66 13.47
C THR A 130 -20.44 -2.74 14.17
N PHE A 131 -19.21 -2.72 13.67
CA PHE A 131 -18.13 -1.91 14.23
C PHE A 131 -17.31 -1.32 13.08
N HIS A 132 -17.45 -0.01 12.89
CA HIS A 132 -16.75 0.74 11.85
C HIS A 132 -15.71 1.65 12.49
N MET A 133 -14.48 1.62 11.96
CA MET A 133 -13.40 2.51 12.37
C MET A 133 -13.06 3.46 11.24
N ARG A 134 -12.92 4.74 11.58
CA ARG A 134 -12.44 5.80 10.68
C ARG A 134 -11.23 6.50 11.27
N ASP A 135 -10.59 7.32 10.46
CA ASP A 135 -9.42 8.13 10.86
C ASP A 135 -8.30 7.26 11.47
N ASN A 136 -8.11 6.05 10.92
CA ASN A 136 -7.20 5.04 11.47
C ASN A 136 -5.75 5.49 11.36
N VAL A 137 -5.12 5.82 12.49
CA VAL A 137 -3.73 6.27 12.57
C VAL A 137 -2.92 5.28 13.38
N HIS A 138 -1.86 4.73 12.76
CA HIS A 138 -0.94 3.79 13.40
C HIS A 138 0.43 4.44 13.61
N LYS A 139 1.05 4.19 14.75
CA LYS A 139 2.35 4.76 15.15
C LYS A 139 3.28 3.67 15.68
N GLY A 140 4.55 3.73 15.30
CA GLY A 140 5.61 2.87 15.85
C GLY A 140 6.30 1.92 14.87
N PHE A 141 5.95 1.92 13.57
CA PHE A 141 6.64 1.07 12.58
C PHE A 141 8.12 1.44 12.43
N ASN A 142 8.50 2.68 12.72
CA ASN A 142 9.89 3.13 12.75
C ASN A 142 10.74 2.45 13.85
N ASN A 143 10.11 1.78 14.81
CA ASN A 143 10.78 0.98 15.85
C ASN A 143 10.71 -0.53 15.55
N ALA A 144 10.25 -0.92 14.37
CA ALA A 144 10.20 -2.32 13.97
C ALA A 144 11.61 -2.88 13.79
N THR A 145 11.78 -4.14 14.18
CA THR A 145 12.97 -4.94 13.91
C THR A 145 12.55 -6.12 13.05
N VAL A 146 13.08 -6.19 11.83
CA VAL A 146 12.93 -7.36 10.96
C VAL A 146 13.84 -8.46 11.50
N THR A 147 13.29 -9.62 11.76
CA THR A 147 14.02 -10.76 12.35
C THR A 147 14.27 -11.88 11.36
N HIS A 148 13.49 -11.94 10.27
CA HIS A 148 13.63 -12.98 9.25
C HIS A 148 13.10 -12.51 7.91
N VAL A 149 13.81 -12.88 6.83
CA VAL A 149 13.39 -12.64 5.44
C VAL A 149 13.78 -13.85 4.61
N GLU A 150 12.86 -14.42 3.85
CA GLU A 150 13.12 -15.51 2.89
C GLU A 150 12.20 -15.42 1.68
N GLY A 151 12.51 -16.19 0.62
CA GLY A 151 11.68 -16.30 -0.59
C GLY A 151 11.96 -15.26 -1.67
N PHE A 152 12.82 -14.27 -1.40
CA PHE A 152 13.34 -13.33 -2.40
C PHE A 152 14.37 -13.97 -3.33
N LEU A 153 13.93 -14.97 -4.09
CA LEU A 153 14.75 -15.74 -5.03
C LEU A 153 14.85 -15.05 -6.40
N GLN A 154 15.77 -15.51 -7.25
CA GLN A 154 15.88 -15.00 -8.62
C GLN A 154 14.56 -15.16 -9.38
N ASP A 155 13.84 -16.26 -9.15
CA ASP A 155 12.44 -16.41 -9.53
C ASP A 155 11.56 -16.40 -8.25
N PRO A 156 10.89 -15.28 -7.94
CA PRO A 156 10.11 -15.11 -6.71
C PRO A 156 8.78 -15.86 -6.73
N THR A 157 8.43 -16.54 -7.83
CA THR A 157 7.19 -17.32 -7.93
C THR A 157 7.36 -18.77 -7.44
N LYS A 158 8.61 -19.24 -7.30
CA LYS A 158 8.92 -20.63 -6.88
C LYS A 158 8.67 -20.90 -5.41
N GLN A 159 8.68 -19.86 -4.58
CA GLN A 159 8.50 -19.96 -3.14
C GLN A 159 7.78 -18.71 -2.63
N GLN A 160 6.93 -18.87 -1.61
CA GLN A 160 6.35 -17.75 -0.91
C GLN A 160 7.43 -16.91 -0.20
N ILE A 161 7.26 -15.59 -0.21
CA ILE A 161 8.10 -14.68 0.56
C ILE A 161 7.61 -14.70 2.00
N ILE A 162 8.53 -14.90 2.95
CA ILE A 162 8.20 -14.83 4.38
C ILE A 162 9.00 -13.70 5.02
N LEU A 163 8.29 -12.76 5.65
CA LEU A 163 8.88 -11.66 6.40
C LEU A 163 8.40 -11.74 7.85
N LYS A 164 9.33 -11.74 8.79
CA LYS A 164 9.01 -11.68 10.23
C LYS A 164 9.54 -10.38 10.81
N ALA A 165 8.70 -9.68 11.56
CA ALA A 165 9.07 -8.44 12.23
C ALA A 165 8.51 -8.39 13.64
N ARG A 166 9.20 -7.66 14.51
CA ARG A 166 8.80 -7.36 15.88
C ARG A 166 8.76 -5.86 16.09
N LEU A 167 7.72 -5.37 16.75
CA LEU A 167 7.56 -3.99 17.19
C LEU A 167 7.47 -4.00 18.72
N PRO A 168 8.31 -3.24 19.45
CA PRO A 168 8.18 -3.14 20.90
C PRO A 168 6.82 -2.58 21.33
N ARG A 169 6.28 -1.64 20.54
CA ARG A 169 4.99 -1.00 20.78
C ARG A 169 4.40 -0.50 19.47
N LEU A 170 3.15 -0.83 19.19
CA LEU A 170 2.35 -0.31 18.09
C LEU A 170 1.11 0.35 18.69
N VAL A 171 0.90 1.63 18.40
CA VAL A 171 -0.27 2.38 18.88
C VAL A 171 -1.18 2.69 17.71
N HIS A 172 -2.47 2.46 17.88
CA HIS A 172 -3.52 2.75 16.92
C HIS A 172 -4.54 3.69 17.55
N ASP A 173 -4.78 4.82 16.89
CA ASP A 173 -5.85 5.77 17.22
C ASP A 173 -6.90 5.74 16.09
N ALA A 174 -8.18 5.79 16.44
CA ALA A 174 -9.28 5.86 15.48
C ALA A 174 -10.50 6.57 16.07
N THR A 175 -11.45 6.94 15.21
CA THR A 175 -12.84 7.17 15.60
C THR A 175 -13.65 5.92 15.27
N TYR A 176 -14.70 5.64 16.05
CA TYR A 176 -15.52 4.46 15.82
C TYR A 176 -17.02 4.77 15.87
N ASP A 177 -17.78 4.00 15.09
CA ASP A 177 -19.22 3.82 15.29
C ASP A 177 -19.51 2.35 15.52
N MET A 178 -20.17 2.08 16.63
CA MET A 178 -20.59 0.74 17.01
C MET A 178 -22.10 0.71 17.13
N GLN A 179 -22.71 -0.22 16.42
CA GLN A 179 -24.12 -0.56 16.61
C GLN A 179 -24.22 -2.03 16.94
N GLY A 180 -24.91 -2.38 18.01
CA GLY A 180 -25.07 -3.78 18.39
C GLY A 180 -26.36 -4.04 19.10
N ARG A 181 -26.75 -5.31 19.10
CA ARG A 181 -27.82 -5.84 19.94
C ARG A 181 -27.31 -7.07 20.64
N PHE A 182 -27.54 -7.12 21.95
CA PHE A 182 -27.36 -8.30 22.76
C PHE A 182 -28.66 -8.60 23.51
N MET A 183 -29.40 -9.61 23.04
CA MET A 183 -30.74 -9.95 23.50
C MET A 183 -31.74 -8.78 23.39
N LEU A 184 -32.06 -8.14 24.52
CA LEU A 184 -32.96 -6.99 24.60
C LEU A 184 -32.20 -5.65 24.62
N PHE A 185 -30.89 -5.69 24.81
CA PHE A 185 -30.05 -4.49 24.89
C PHE A 185 -29.61 -4.08 23.49
N VAL A 186 -29.82 -2.81 23.14
CA VAL A 186 -29.34 -2.21 21.88
C VAL A 186 -28.35 -1.12 22.23
N MET A 187 -27.19 -1.15 21.59
CA MET A 187 -26.10 -0.19 21.75
C MET A 187 -25.93 0.56 20.44
N ASN A 188 -25.86 1.89 20.52
CA ASN A 188 -25.53 2.76 19.39
C ASN A 188 -24.64 3.89 19.91
N THR A 189 -23.34 3.70 19.72
CA THR A 189 -22.29 4.47 20.38
C THR A 189 -21.28 4.89 19.35
N THR A 190 -20.82 6.12 19.48
CA THR A 190 -19.77 6.68 18.64
C THR A 190 -18.76 7.33 19.55
N GLY A 191 -17.47 7.21 19.23
CA GLY A 191 -16.43 7.65 20.14
C GLY A 191 -15.04 7.57 19.52
N THR A 192 -14.04 7.75 20.37
CA THR A 192 -12.64 7.54 20.01
C THR A 192 -12.16 6.20 20.53
N LEU A 193 -11.27 5.56 19.78
CA LEU A 193 -10.63 4.31 20.13
C LEU A 193 -9.11 4.55 20.15
N GLN A 194 -8.47 4.13 21.23
CA GLN A 194 -7.03 3.94 21.28
C GLN A 194 -6.71 2.48 21.60
N SER A 195 -5.83 1.87 20.82
CA SER A 195 -5.31 0.52 21.04
C SER A 195 -3.78 0.55 21.12
N ASP A 196 -3.21 -0.10 22.13
CA ASP A 196 -1.77 -0.20 22.38
C ASP A 196 -1.37 -1.68 22.41
N PHE A 197 -0.68 -2.10 21.35
CA PHE A 197 -0.15 -3.44 21.16
C PHE A 197 1.30 -3.49 21.63
N GLN A 198 1.58 -4.24 22.70
CA GLN A 198 2.93 -4.36 23.26
C GLN A 198 3.61 -5.65 22.80
N ASN A 199 4.88 -5.52 22.43
CA ASN A 199 5.70 -6.60 21.86
C ASN A 199 5.01 -7.31 20.69
N PHE A 200 4.37 -6.53 19.81
CA PHE A 200 3.71 -7.01 18.61
C PHE A 200 4.69 -7.72 17.68
N ARG A 201 4.34 -8.92 17.24
CA ARG A 201 5.10 -9.76 16.33
C ARG A 201 4.20 -10.12 15.16
N VAL A 202 4.74 -10.02 13.96
CA VAL A 202 4.02 -10.35 12.73
C VAL A 202 4.87 -11.23 11.84
N THR A 203 4.25 -12.26 11.29
CA THR A 203 4.78 -13.03 10.17
C THR A 203 3.90 -12.79 8.96
N LEU A 204 4.44 -12.22 7.90
CA LEU A 204 3.77 -12.05 6.63
C LEU A 204 4.20 -13.16 5.69
N THR A 205 3.26 -13.96 5.22
CA THR A 205 3.46 -14.91 4.12
C THR A 205 2.86 -14.33 2.86
N ILE A 206 3.68 -14.07 1.85
CA ILE A 206 3.31 -13.29 0.67
C ILE A 206 3.51 -14.17 -0.56
N LYS A 207 2.50 -14.26 -1.41
CA LYS A 207 2.61 -14.89 -2.72
C LYS A 207 2.47 -13.86 -3.82
N VAL A 208 3.37 -13.95 -4.80
CA VAL A 208 3.50 -12.96 -5.86
C VAL A 208 3.43 -13.61 -7.23
N ILE A 209 2.93 -12.84 -8.19
CA ILE A 209 3.10 -13.07 -9.62
C ILE A 209 4.01 -11.98 -10.20
N LEU A 210 4.61 -12.28 -11.35
CA LEU A 210 5.46 -11.33 -12.06
C LEU A 210 4.64 -10.55 -13.09
N GLU A 211 4.81 -9.24 -13.06
CA GLU A 211 4.36 -8.34 -14.11
C GLU A 211 5.56 -7.74 -14.83
N TYR A 212 5.51 -7.76 -16.17
CA TYR A 212 6.58 -7.22 -16.99
C TYR A 212 6.21 -5.84 -17.50
N ARG A 213 7.01 -4.82 -17.13
CA ARG A 213 6.82 -3.43 -17.55
C ARG A 213 8.17 -2.89 -18.01
N ASN A 214 8.26 -2.33 -19.21
CA ASN A 214 9.49 -1.76 -19.75
C ASN A 214 10.71 -2.71 -19.65
N ASN A 215 10.51 -3.99 -19.94
CA ASN A 215 11.53 -5.04 -19.86
C ASN A 215 12.12 -5.28 -18.46
N LYS A 216 11.42 -4.84 -17.40
CA LYS A 216 11.74 -5.11 -15.99
C LYS A 216 10.61 -5.90 -15.33
N ARG A 217 10.96 -6.67 -14.30
CA ARG A 217 10.01 -7.45 -13.51
C ARG A 217 9.51 -6.65 -12.32
N TYR A 218 8.21 -6.67 -12.08
CA TYR A 218 7.56 -6.08 -10.91
C TYR A 218 6.80 -7.18 -10.19
N LEU A 219 6.74 -7.11 -8.86
CA LEU A 219 5.96 -8.06 -8.08
C LEU A 219 4.52 -7.55 -7.97
N ASN A 220 3.56 -8.42 -8.22
CA ASN A 220 2.17 -8.19 -7.88
C ASN A 220 1.74 -9.23 -6.84
N ILE A 221 1.26 -8.75 -5.69
CA ILE A 221 0.83 -9.60 -4.57
C ILE A 221 -0.58 -10.11 -4.87
N TYR A 222 -0.74 -11.43 -5.01
CA TYR A 222 -2.06 -12.03 -5.22
C TYR A 222 -2.63 -12.69 -3.95
N ASP A 223 -1.78 -12.96 -2.96
CA ASP A 223 -2.18 -13.54 -1.67
C ASP A 223 -1.24 -13.06 -0.56
N MET A 224 -1.82 -12.69 0.58
CA MET A 224 -1.10 -12.24 1.77
C MET A 224 -1.76 -12.79 3.03
N VAL A 225 -0.98 -13.55 3.80
CA VAL A 225 -1.43 -14.18 5.04
C VAL A 225 -0.58 -13.66 6.20
N PRO A 226 -1.11 -12.71 6.99
CA PRO A 226 -0.48 -12.29 8.24
C PRO A 226 -0.80 -13.29 9.36
N VAL A 227 0.19 -13.55 10.21
CA VAL A 227 0.04 -14.19 11.52
C VAL A 227 0.55 -13.20 12.56
N ILE A 228 -0.28 -12.92 13.56
CA ILE A 228 -0.03 -11.89 14.56
C ILE A 228 0.10 -12.55 15.93
N ASP A 229 1.02 -12.03 16.73
CA ASP A 229 1.20 -12.42 18.12
C ASP A 229 1.63 -11.19 18.93
N LEU A 230 1.22 -11.10 20.20
CA LEU A 230 1.51 -9.96 21.06
C LEU A 230 1.50 -10.36 22.53
N ASP A 231 2.23 -9.63 23.36
CA ASP A 231 2.31 -9.94 24.80
C ASP A 231 1.20 -9.26 25.59
N ARG A 232 0.67 -8.14 25.08
CA ARG A 232 -0.37 -7.37 25.74
C ARG A 232 -1.11 -6.46 24.77
N LEU A 233 -2.43 -6.44 24.86
CA LEU A 233 -3.30 -5.42 24.28
C LEU A 233 -3.86 -4.54 25.39
N ILE A 234 -3.80 -3.23 25.22
CA ILE A 234 -4.49 -2.25 26.05
C ILE A 234 -5.39 -1.43 25.14
N VAL A 235 -6.67 -1.35 25.48
CA VAL A 235 -7.66 -0.59 24.72
C VAL A 235 -8.33 0.45 25.58
N TRP A 236 -8.72 1.53 24.92
CA TRP A 236 -9.61 2.53 25.46
C TRP A 236 -10.64 2.92 24.40
N PHE A 237 -11.90 2.67 24.70
CA PHE A 237 -13.04 3.14 23.92
C PHE A 237 -13.74 4.22 24.73
N ASP A 238 -13.72 5.44 24.20
CA ASP A 238 -14.48 6.54 24.75
C ASP A 238 -15.97 6.40 24.43
N ASN A 239 -16.84 6.87 25.32
CA ASN A 239 -18.30 6.89 25.10
C ASN A 239 -18.93 5.52 24.79
N LEU A 240 -18.40 4.42 25.34
CA LEU A 240 -19.00 3.07 25.24
C LEU A 240 -20.42 3.01 25.81
N TYR A 241 -20.70 3.83 26.82
CA TYR A 241 -22.03 3.93 27.39
C TYR A 241 -22.34 5.39 27.73
N ARG A 242 -23.00 6.06 26.79
CA ARG A 242 -23.26 7.51 26.78
C ARG A 242 -23.93 8.03 28.06
N GLU A 243 -24.74 7.20 28.71
CA GLU A 243 -25.54 7.61 29.87
C GLU A 243 -24.77 7.52 31.20
N ASN A 244 -23.66 6.78 31.25
CA ASN A 244 -22.90 6.57 32.48
C ASN A 244 -21.42 6.31 32.21
N GLU A 245 -20.57 7.26 32.60
CA GLU A 245 -19.13 7.19 32.46
C GLU A 245 -18.51 6.06 33.30
N ASP A 246 -19.02 5.79 34.50
CA ASP A 246 -18.54 4.68 35.35
C ASP A 246 -18.70 3.32 34.64
N VAL A 247 -19.78 3.15 33.86
CA VAL A 247 -19.98 1.94 33.04
C VAL A 247 -18.93 1.88 31.91
N THR A 248 -18.64 3.00 31.27
CA THR A 248 -17.58 3.09 30.23
C THR A 248 -16.21 2.71 30.82
N ILE A 249 -15.87 3.25 32.00
CA ILE A 249 -14.63 2.93 32.71
C ILE A 249 -14.59 1.44 33.10
N ALA A 250 -15.69 0.91 33.64
CA ALA A 250 -15.78 -0.49 34.06
C ALA A 250 -15.61 -1.46 32.87
N LEU A 251 -16.22 -1.16 31.71
CA LEU A 251 -16.08 -1.96 30.50
C LEU A 251 -14.64 -1.96 29.96
N ASN A 252 -14.01 -0.79 29.85
CA ASN A 252 -12.61 -0.69 29.44
C ASN A 252 -11.68 -1.46 30.39
N ASN A 253 -11.88 -1.35 31.70
CA ASN A 253 -11.13 -2.12 32.69
C ASN A 253 -11.35 -3.63 32.52
N SER A 254 -12.57 -4.06 32.19
CA SER A 254 -12.88 -5.47 31.90
C SER A 254 -12.11 -5.96 30.67
N PHE A 255 -12.15 -5.21 29.55
CA PHE A 255 -11.40 -5.54 28.34
C PHE A 255 -9.90 -5.63 28.60
N ASN A 256 -9.33 -4.67 29.33
CA ASN A 256 -7.91 -4.67 29.67
C ASN A 256 -7.52 -5.78 30.66
N LYS A 257 -8.41 -6.16 31.58
CA LYS A 257 -8.18 -7.28 32.50
C LYS A 257 -8.22 -8.63 31.77
N HIS A 258 -9.15 -8.79 30.83
CA HIS A 258 -9.41 -9.99 30.04
C HIS A 258 -8.95 -9.83 28.59
N TRP A 259 -7.80 -9.17 28.39
CA TRP A 259 -7.35 -8.73 27.08
C TRP A 259 -7.07 -9.90 26.12
N LEU A 260 -6.66 -11.05 26.64
CA LEU A 260 -6.32 -12.21 25.82
C LEU A 260 -7.59 -12.84 25.24
N GLU A 261 -8.62 -13.05 26.07
CA GLU A 261 -9.93 -13.52 25.60
C GLU A 261 -10.56 -12.52 24.64
N PHE A 262 -10.45 -11.23 24.96
CA PHE A 262 -10.93 -10.15 24.08
C PHE A 262 -10.22 -10.15 22.72
N TRP A 263 -8.88 -10.29 22.71
CA TRP A 263 -8.11 -10.39 21.48
C TRP A 263 -8.49 -11.62 20.65
N ASN A 264 -8.59 -12.79 21.27
CA ASN A 264 -8.92 -14.04 20.56
C ASN A 264 -10.30 -13.99 19.86
N GLU A 265 -11.25 -13.23 20.41
CA GLU A 265 -12.56 -13.02 19.78
C GLU A 265 -12.47 -12.01 18.61
N LEU A 266 -11.65 -10.96 18.73
CA LEU A 266 -11.54 -9.90 17.73
C LEU A 266 -10.58 -10.22 16.58
N GLU A 267 -9.52 -10.99 16.84
CA GLU A 267 -8.45 -11.27 15.89
C GLU A 267 -8.97 -11.78 14.54
N PRO A 268 -9.88 -12.77 14.46
CA PRO A 268 -10.40 -13.27 13.17
C PRO A 268 -11.06 -12.17 12.32
N ALA A 269 -11.68 -11.20 12.96
CA ALA A 269 -12.32 -10.07 12.29
C ALA A 269 -11.29 -9.02 11.83
N LEU A 270 -10.31 -8.72 12.68
CA LEU A 270 -9.24 -7.76 12.42
C LEU A 270 -8.20 -8.26 11.40
N LEU A 271 -8.00 -9.58 11.27
CA LEU A 271 -7.05 -10.14 10.32
C LEU A 271 -7.32 -9.68 8.89
N ARG A 272 -8.59 -9.49 8.49
CA ARG A 272 -8.92 -8.93 7.17
C ARG A 272 -8.40 -7.51 7.00
N SER A 273 -8.54 -6.69 8.02
CA SER A 273 -8.05 -5.30 8.06
C SER A 273 -6.52 -5.27 7.99
N PHE A 274 -5.84 -6.13 8.75
CA PHE A 274 -4.39 -6.27 8.69
C PHE A 274 -3.91 -6.76 7.31
N THR A 275 -4.56 -7.78 6.74
CA THR A 275 -4.25 -8.26 5.38
C THR A 275 -4.36 -7.13 4.37
N ALA A 276 -5.47 -6.38 4.37
CA ALA A 276 -5.66 -5.25 3.47
C ALA A 276 -4.59 -4.17 3.66
N GLY A 277 -4.33 -3.78 4.92
CA GLY A 277 -3.33 -2.77 5.26
C GLY A 277 -1.92 -3.15 4.81
N PHE A 278 -1.44 -4.35 5.16
CA PHE A 278 -0.12 -4.81 4.75
C PHE A 278 -0.01 -5.03 3.24
N THR A 279 -1.09 -5.47 2.58
CA THR A 279 -1.12 -5.62 1.12
C THR A 279 -0.95 -4.26 0.43
N VAL A 280 -1.73 -3.26 0.84
CA VAL A 280 -1.61 -1.90 0.27
C VAL A 280 -0.20 -1.34 0.50
N LEU A 281 0.34 -1.49 1.71
CA LEU A 281 1.68 -1.02 2.06
C LEU A 281 2.76 -1.62 1.12
N LEU A 282 2.77 -2.94 0.99
CA LEU A 282 3.82 -3.64 0.23
C LEU A 282 3.61 -3.53 -1.28
N SER A 283 2.37 -3.62 -1.77
CA SER A 283 2.07 -3.44 -3.19
C SER A 283 2.48 -2.05 -3.69
N THR A 284 2.30 -1.00 -2.88
CA THR A 284 2.73 0.36 -3.26
C THR A 284 4.24 0.44 -3.55
N VAL A 285 5.06 -0.29 -2.80
CA VAL A 285 6.50 -0.37 -3.03
C VAL A 285 6.82 -1.23 -4.25
N PHE A 286 6.22 -2.42 -4.32
CA PHE A 286 6.46 -3.38 -5.39
C PHE A 286 5.96 -2.93 -6.78
N GLU A 287 5.00 -1.99 -6.83
CA GLU A 287 4.55 -1.37 -8.07
C GLU A 287 5.52 -0.30 -8.60
N LYS A 288 6.31 0.33 -7.71
CA LYS A 288 7.20 1.44 -8.04
C LYS A 288 8.63 1.01 -8.29
N VAL A 289 9.12 0.02 -7.55
CA VAL A 289 10.49 -0.48 -7.65
C VAL A 289 10.48 -1.80 -8.42
N ALA A 290 11.24 -1.86 -9.51
CA ALA A 290 11.40 -3.12 -10.22
C ALA A 290 12.12 -4.14 -9.33
N TYR A 291 11.67 -5.38 -9.36
CA TYR A 291 12.22 -6.48 -8.57
C TYR A 291 13.72 -6.65 -8.81
N ASP A 292 14.16 -6.56 -10.07
CA ASP A 292 15.57 -6.71 -10.44
C ASP A 292 16.45 -5.58 -9.88
N ASP A 293 15.91 -4.37 -9.72
CA ASP A 293 16.64 -3.20 -9.21
C ASP A 293 16.84 -3.26 -7.68
N MET A 294 16.12 -4.16 -6.99
CA MET A 294 16.26 -4.38 -5.54
C MET A 294 17.52 -5.16 -5.17
N PHE A 295 18.14 -5.85 -6.13
CA PHE A 295 19.24 -6.77 -5.90
C PHE A 295 20.50 -6.34 -6.66
N LEU A 296 21.63 -6.92 -6.26
CA LEU A 296 22.86 -6.81 -7.03
C LEU A 296 22.69 -7.52 -8.38
N PRO A 297 23.26 -6.97 -9.47
CA PRO A 297 23.24 -7.64 -10.76
C PRO A 297 23.97 -8.99 -10.66
N ASP A 298 23.42 -10.01 -11.33
CA ASP A 298 24.05 -11.31 -11.43
C ASP A 298 25.41 -11.17 -12.11
N ILE A 299 26.49 -11.54 -11.41
CA ILE A 299 27.82 -11.61 -12.00
C ILE A 299 27.82 -12.84 -12.90
N ASP A 300 27.78 -12.65 -14.22
CA ASP A 300 27.94 -13.74 -15.18
C ASP A 300 29.40 -14.21 -15.17
N ILE A 301 29.69 -15.23 -14.38
CA ILE A 301 31.04 -15.83 -14.22
C ILE A 301 31.55 -16.41 -15.56
N ARG A 302 30.71 -16.54 -16.59
CA ARG A 302 31.13 -17.05 -17.91
C ARG A 302 32.06 -16.12 -18.69
N ILE A 303 32.25 -14.88 -18.27
CA ILE A 303 33.14 -13.91 -18.94
C ILE A 303 34.59 -13.96 -18.40
N GLY A 304 34.85 -14.76 -17.35
CA GLY A 304 36.14 -14.81 -16.65
C GLY A 304 37.20 -15.79 -17.19
N TYR A 305 36.96 -16.51 -18.29
CA TYR A 305 37.96 -17.37 -18.92
C TYR A 305 38.15 -16.95 -20.37
N ARG A 306 38.88 -15.86 -20.57
CA ARG A 306 39.49 -15.54 -21.84
C ARG A 306 40.99 -15.58 -21.62
N ASP A 307 41.61 -16.56 -22.27
CA ASP A 307 42.99 -16.98 -22.13
C ASP A 307 43.98 -15.80 -22.14
N ASP A 308 44.90 -15.83 -21.18
CA ASP A 308 46.28 -15.36 -21.30
C ASP A 308 47.22 -16.51 -20.88
#